data_AF-A0A823FT94-F1
#
_entry.id   AF-A0A823FT94-F1
#
_cell.length_a   1.000
_cell.length_b   1.000
_cell.length_c   1.000
_cell.angle_alpha   90.00
_cell.angle_beta   90.00
_cell.angle_gamma   90.00
#
_symmetry.space_group_name_H-M   'P 1'
#
loop_
_entity.id
_entity.type
_entity.pdbx_description
1 polymer ?
#
loop_
_entity_poly.entity_id
_entity_poly.type
_entity_poly.pdbx_seq_one_letter_code
_entity_poly.pdbx_strand_id
1 'polypeptide(L)'
;MVFLKKYGFYFLLLGVLSDFLTPYILGIFYPELNQMTRVMSVFGDVASPVRGAFLVWSVVSGVFFVLALPAIYQSVVKTSRTLAILLASAIGLYGIGDCIFTGLFSIDTEQASWTFSTWVHNIGSGLGYAGFLIFPLFLVILYRKTGDKTRSNIYLVLLIVSLLSAGVYGLARIPAVNDLPVLDKIGFCQRISFFFNYLPIVVFGIDRIRKP
;
A
#
# COMPACT_ATOMS: atom_id res chain seq x y z
N MET A 1 23.41 10.77 0.90
CA MET A 1 22.82 9.66 1.70
C MET A 1 22.47 10.02 3.14
N VAL A 2 23.19 10.91 3.84
CA VAL A 2 22.89 11.27 5.25
C VAL A 2 21.47 11.84 5.43
N PHE A 3 20.99 12.66 4.49
CA PHE A 3 19.65 13.23 4.51
C PHE A 3 18.54 12.17 4.51
N LEU A 4 18.56 11.21 3.59
CA LEU A 4 17.56 10.14 3.51
C LEU A 4 17.56 9.23 4.74
N LYS A 5 18.71 9.08 5.41
CA LYS A 5 18.79 8.34 6.68
C LYS A 5 18.02 9.06 7.78
N LYS A 6 18.19 10.38 7.85
CA LYS A 6 17.58 11.23 8.88
C LYS A 6 16.08 11.43 8.67
N TYR A 7 15.66 11.63 7.43
CA TYR A 7 14.28 11.99 7.10
C TYR A 7 13.46 10.85 6.45
N GLY A 8 14.05 9.69 6.21
CA GLY A 8 13.39 8.59 5.49
C GLY A 8 12.08 8.11 6.13
N PHE A 9 11.99 8.10 7.47
CA PHE A 9 10.73 7.74 8.14
C PHE A 9 9.65 8.82 8.02
N TYR A 10 10.02 10.09 7.81
CA TYR A 10 9.05 11.14 7.48
C TYR A 10 8.53 10.93 6.05
N PHE A 11 9.40 10.61 5.09
CA PHE A 11 8.96 10.22 3.74
C PHE A 11 8.06 8.98 3.78
N LEU A 12 8.35 8.00 4.63
CA LEU A 12 7.48 6.83 4.80
C LEU A 12 6.07 7.24 5.23
N LEU A 13 5.95 8.09 6.26
CA LEU A 13 4.65 8.56 6.76
C LEU A 13 3.95 9.48 5.76
N LEU A 14 4.68 10.34 5.05
CA LEU A 14 4.14 11.17 3.98
C LEU A 14 3.63 10.33 2.82
N GLY A 15 4.33 9.25 2.44
CA GLY A 15 3.87 8.30 1.44
C GLY A 15 2.56 7.63 1.85
N VAL A 16 2.47 7.14 3.08
CA VAL A 16 1.23 6.55 3.63
C VAL A 16 0.09 7.57 3.63
N LEU A 17 0.31 8.77 4.17
CA LEU A 17 -0.71 9.81 4.24
C LEU A 17 -1.18 10.24 2.85
N SER A 18 -0.22 10.47 1.95
CA SER A 18 -0.46 10.85 0.56
C SER A 18 -1.34 9.82 -0.12
N ASP A 19 -0.94 8.55 -0.08
CA ASP A 19 -1.64 7.47 -0.78
C ASP A 19 -3.01 7.17 -0.17
N PHE A 20 -3.09 7.10 1.17
CA PHE A 20 -4.33 6.87 1.90
C PHE A 20 -5.37 7.96 1.64
N LEU A 21 -4.97 9.23 1.56
CA LEU A 21 -5.90 10.35 1.38
C LEU A 21 -6.38 10.54 -0.07
N THR A 22 -5.61 10.06 -1.05
CA THR A 22 -5.91 10.18 -2.49
C THR A 22 -7.38 9.89 -2.85
N PRO A 23 -7.96 8.70 -2.54
CA PRO A 23 -9.33 8.38 -2.96
C PRO A 23 -10.38 9.27 -2.29
N TYR A 24 -10.13 9.71 -1.05
CA TYR A 24 -11.08 10.55 -0.31
C TYR A 24 -11.09 11.99 -0.82
N ILE A 25 -9.91 12.53 -1.14
CA ILE A 25 -9.79 13.87 -1.71
C ILE A 25 -10.34 13.88 -3.14
N LEU A 26 -9.89 12.96 -4.01
CA LEU A 26 -10.32 12.94 -5.41
C LEU A 26 -11.79 12.54 -5.57
N GLY A 27 -12.32 11.76 -4.65
CA GLY A 27 -13.75 11.43 -4.60
C GLY A 27 -14.67 12.63 -4.45
N ILE A 28 -14.20 13.74 -3.86
CA ILE A 28 -14.97 15.00 -3.79
C ILE A 28 -15.16 15.59 -5.19
N PHE A 29 -14.17 15.39 -6.08
CA PHE A 29 -14.15 15.93 -7.44
C PHE A 29 -14.65 14.93 -8.50
N TYR A 30 -15.11 13.75 -8.07
CA TYR A 30 -15.71 12.74 -8.95
C TYR A 30 -16.97 12.14 -8.30
N PRO A 31 -18.06 12.93 -8.14
CA PRO A 31 -19.24 12.54 -7.38
C PRO A 31 -20.02 11.37 -8.00
N GLU A 32 -19.89 11.15 -9.31
CA GLU A 32 -20.51 10.02 -10.02
C GLU A 32 -19.86 8.68 -9.65
N LEU A 33 -18.63 8.69 -9.15
CA LEU A 33 -17.93 7.49 -8.75
C LEU A 33 -18.41 7.00 -7.38
N ASN A 34 -19.21 5.93 -7.38
CA ASN A 34 -19.56 5.25 -6.14
C ASN A 34 -18.34 4.52 -5.54
N GLN A 35 -17.71 5.16 -4.56
CA GLN A 35 -16.53 4.66 -3.87
C GLN A 35 -16.77 3.37 -3.07
N MET A 36 -18.01 3.02 -2.75
CA MET A 36 -18.31 1.76 -2.06
C MET A 36 -18.19 0.56 -2.99
N THR A 37 -18.56 0.73 -4.26
CA THR A 37 -18.64 -0.37 -5.24
C THR A 37 -17.52 -0.34 -6.28
N ARG A 38 -16.74 0.75 -6.35
CA ARG A 38 -15.62 0.89 -7.29
C ARG A 38 -14.28 0.92 -6.57
N VAL A 39 -13.32 0.19 -7.14
CA VAL A 39 -11.94 0.14 -6.64
C VAL A 39 -11.21 1.45 -6.89
N MET A 40 -10.20 1.76 -6.08
CA MET A 40 -9.47 3.02 -6.09
C MET A 40 -8.77 3.30 -7.44
N SER A 41 -8.29 2.27 -8.14
CA SER A 41 -7.64 2.45 -9.44
C SER A 41 -8.54 3.05 -10.52
N VAL A 42 -9.87 3.04 -10.35
CA VAL A 42 -10.82 3.69 -11.27
C VAL A 42 -10.66 5.21 -11.31
N PHE A 43 -10.08 5.83 -10.26
CA PHE A 43 -9.71 7.25 -10.34
C PHE A 43 -8.67 7.54 -11.44
N GLY A 44 -7.86 6.55 -11.81
CA GLY A 44 -6.86 6.62 -12.88
C GLY A 44 -7.34 6.06 -14.22
N ASP A 45 -8.61 5.71 -14.34
CA ASP A 45 -9.21 5.25 -15.59
C ASP A 45 -9.14 6.35 -16.67
N VAL A 46 -9.04 5.95 -17.93
CA VAL A 46 -8.94 6.87 -19.08
C VAL A 46 -10.09 7.88 -19.17
N ALA A 47 -11.29 7.51 -18.75
CA ALA A 47 -12.49 8.36 -18.76
C ALA A 47 -12.66 9.20 -17.47
N SER A 48 -11.79 9.00 -16.47
CA SER A 48 -11.92 9.69 -15.18
C SER A 48 -11.63 11.20 -15.29
N PRO A 49 -12.52 12.08 -14.79
CA PRO A 49 -12.29 13.54 -14.80
C PRO A 49 -11.14 13.97 -13.89
N VAL A 50 -10.77 13.13 -12.92
CA VAL A 50 -9.67 13.37 -11.97
C VAL A 50 -8.41 12.56 -12.30
N ARG A 51 -8.37 11.91 -13.47
CA ARG A 51 -7.28 11.03 -13.90
C ARG A 51 -5.91 11.67 -13.73
N GLY A 52 -5.71 12.87 -14.28
CA GLY A 52 -4.41 13.54 -14.23
C GLY A 52 -3.91 13.75 -12.80
N ALA A 53 -4.79 14.19 -11.91
CA ALA A 53 -4.48 14.36 -10.49
C ALA A 53 -4.15 13.01 -9.84
N PHE A 54 -4.95 11.97 -10.06
CA PHE A 54 -4.71 10.64 -9.53
C PHE A 54 -3.36 10.06 -9.95
N LEU A 55 -3.02 10.17 -11.24
CA LEU A 55 -1.76 9.62 -11.78
C LEU A 55 -0.55 10.32 -11.16
N VAL A 56 -0.54 11.66 -11.13
CA VAL A 56 0.55 12.44 -10.53
C VAL A 56 0.69 12.12 -9.05
N TRP A 57 -0.43 12.10 -8.33
CA TRP A 57 -0.45 11.84 -6.88
C TRP A 57 0.07 10.43 -6.56
N SER A 58 -0.29 9.43 -7.38
CA SER A 58 0.21 8.05 -7.25
C SER A 58 1.73 7.99 -7.42
N VAL A 59 2.30 8.68 -8.42
CA VAL A 59 3.76 8.76 -8.58
C VAL A 59 4.41 9.44 -7.37
N VAL A 60 3.85 10.55 -6.89
CA VAL A 60 4.38 11.28 -5.72
C VAL A 60 4.39 10.39 -4.46
N SER A 61 3.29 9.68 -4.17
CA SER A 61 3.21 8.72 -3.08
C SER A 61 4.29 7.65 -3.20
N GLY A 62 4.45 7.06 -4.39
CA GLY A 62 5.46 6.04 -4.64
C GLY A 62 6.90 6.53 -4.49
N VAL A 63 7.19 7.76 -4.94
CA VAL A 63 8.49 8.40 -4.72
C VAL A 63 8.79 8.56 -3.24
N PHE A 64 7.81 8.97 -2.41
CA PHE A 64 8.01 9.04 -0.97
C PHE A 64 8.37 7.68 -0.34
N PHE A 65 7.70 6.59 -0.76
CA PHE A 65 8.06 5.24 -0.32
C PHE A 65 9.48 4.85 -0.75
N VAL A 66 9.89 5.15 -1.98
CA VAL A 66 11.24 4.87 -2.49
C VAL A 66 12.30 5.66 -1.71
N LEU A 67 12.02 6.93 -1.39
CA LEU A 67 12.93 7.77 -0.58
C LEU A 67 13.09 7.28 0.86
N ALA A 68 12.13 6.51 1.39
CA ALA A 68 12.19 5.93 2.72
C ALA A 68 13.09 4.69 2.81
N LEU A 69 13.33 3.97 1.70
CA LEU A 69 14.02 2.67 1.69
C LEU A 69 15.40 2.69 2.35
N PRO A 70 16.27 3.70 2.14
CA PRO A 70 17.57 3.75 2.78
C PRO A 70 17.50 3.81 4.31
N ALA A 71 16.49 4.49 4.88
CA ALA A 71 16.30 4.57 6.33
C ALA A 71 15.80 3.24 6.90
N ILE A 72 14.83 2.61 6.22
CA ILE A 72 14.30 1.29 6.61
C ILE A 72 15.45 0.28 6.67
N TYR A 73 16.22 0.16 5.59
CA TYR A 73 17.35 -0.77 5.51
C TYR A 73 18.33 -0.56 6.67
N GLN A 74 18.74 0.68 6.90
CA GLN A 74 19.76 0.97 7.91
C GLN A 74 19.30 0.79 9.34
N SER A 75 18.00 0.99 9.61
CA SER A 75 17.43 0.77 10.94
C SER A 75 17.42 -0.71 11.36
N VAL A 76 17.62 -1.63 10.42
CA VAL A 76 17.52 -3.08 10.63
C VAL A 76 18.81 -3.83 10.30
N VAL A 77 19.67 -3.30 9.43
CA VAL A 77 20.85 -4.03 8.90
C VAL A 77 21.79 -4.53 9.98
N LYS A 78 21.94 -3.78 11.09
CA LYS A 78 22.77 -4.18 12.25
C LYS A 78 22.20 -5.40 12.99
N THR A 79 20.89 -5.61 12.95
CA THR A 79 20.21 -6.76 13.56
C THR A 79 20.13 -7.95 12.61
N SER A 80 19.79 -7.69 11.34
CA SER A 80 19.74 -8.71 10.29
C SER A 80 19.73 -8.06 8.92
N ARG A 81 20.78 -8.34 8.13
CA ARG A 81 20.86 -7.91 6.73
C ARG A 81 19.70 -8.45 5.88
N THR A 82 19.33 -9.72 6.07
CA THR A 82 18.21 -10.34 5.35
C THR A 82 16.89 -9.61 5.62
N LEU A 83 16.55 -9.38 6.89
CA LEU A 83 15.31 -8.66 7.23
C LEU A 83 15.34 -7.20 6.75
N ALA A 84 16.49 -6.55 6.78
CA ALA A 84 16.64 -5.20 6.25
C ALA A 84 16.33 -5.13 4.74
N ILE A 85 16.82 -6.11 3.96
CA ILE A 85 16.50 -6.24 2.54
C ILE A 85 15.00 -6.52 2.38
N LEU A 86 14.45 -7.51 3.09
CA LEU A 86 13.05 -7.90 2.95
C LEU A 86 12.08 -6.77 3.29
N LEU A 87 12.33 -6.01 4.36
CA LEU A 87 11.49 -4.85 4.73
C LEU A 87 11.59 -3.72 3.71
N ALA A 88 12.81 -3.41 3.24
CA ALA A 88 12.98 -2.40 2.19
C ALA A 88 12.34 -2.85 0.87
N SER A 89 12.47 -4.13 0.50
CA SER A 89 11.83 -4.69 -0.68
C SER A 89 10.31 -4.70 -0.57
N ALA A 90 9.73 -4.99 0.59
CA ALA A 90 8.28 -4.93 0.80
C ALA A 90 7.72 -3.52 0.54
N ILE A 91 8.35 -2.48 1.11
CA ILE A 91 7.96 -1.08 0.85
C ILE A 91 8.29 -0.64 -0.57
N GLY A 92 9.40 -1.10 -1.14
CA GLY A 92 9.79 -0.80 -2.51
C GLY A 92 8.84 -1.40 -3.53
N LEU A 93 8.41 -2.65 -3.31
CA LEU A 93 7.38 -3.31 -4.12
C LEU A 93 6.08 -2.52 -4.07
N TYR A 94 5.65 -2.09 -2.88
CA TYR A 94 4.45 -1.27 -2.75
C TYR A 94 4.58 0.07 -3.49
N GLY A 95 5.61 0.86 -3.16
CA GLY A 95 5.81 2.19 -3.75
C GLY A 95 6.02 2.17 -5.28
N ILE A 96 6.72 1.16 -5.80
CA ILE A 96 6.95 1.04 -7.25
C ILE A 96 5.75 0.41 -7.94
N GLY A 97 5.29 -0.74 -7.45
CA GLY A 97 4.26 -1.55 -8.09
C GLY A 97 2.85 -1.00 -7.94
N ASP A 98 2.46 -0.60 -6.73
CA ASP A 98 1.08 -0.13 -6.47
C ASP A 98 0.94 1.38 -6.72
N CYS A 99 1.99 2.18 -6.50
CA CYS A 99 1.92 3.63 -6.66
C CYS A 99 2.52 4.14 -7.99
N ILE A 100 3.83 3.93 -8.24
CA ILE A 100 4.48 4.48 -9.45
C ILE A 100 3.90 3.86 -10.73
N PHE A 101 3.75 2.54 -10.79
CA PHE A 101 3.19 1.90 -11.99
C PHE A 101 1.74 2.32 -12.19
N THR A 102 0.96 2.48 -11.13
CA THR A 102 -0.40 3.04 -11.23
C THR A 102 -0.42 4.44 -11.86
N GLY A 103 0.53 5.30 -11.50
CA GLY A 103 0.62 6.64 -12.06
C GLY A 103 1.16 6.70 -13.49
N LEU A 104 1.99 5.73 -13.91
CA LEU A 104 2.59 5.69 -15.24
C LEU A 104 1.76 4.87 -16.26
N PHE A 105 1.01 3.89 -15.77
CA PHE A 105 0.23 2.94 -16.56
C PHE A 105 -1.23 2.98 -16.09
N SER A 106 -2.07 3.67 -16.85
CA SER A 106 -3.51 3.77 -16.56
C SER A 106 -4.23 2.47 -16.93
N ILE A 107 -5.33 2.23 -16.23
CA ILE A 107 -6.33 1.24 -16.65
C ILE A 107 -7.25 1.85 -17.70
N ASP A 108 -7.78 1.00 -18.56
CA ASP A 108 -8.82 1.32 -19.53
C ASP A 108 -9.95 0.30 -19.32
N THR A 109 -11.03 0.74 -18.67
CA THR A 109 -12.19 -0.11 -18.38
C THR A 109 -13.22 -0.17 -19.51
N GLU A 110 -13.03 0.62 -20.58
CA GLU A 110 -13.90 0.58 -21.76
C GLU A 110 -13.48 -0.54 -22.73
N GLN A 111 -12.21 -0.97 -22.69
CA GLN A 111 -11.72 -2.08 -23.49
C GLN A 111 -12.01 -3.45 -22.87
N ALA A 112 -12.53 -4.37 -23.70
CA ALA A 112 -12.83 -5.74 -23.30
C ALA A 112 -11.57 -6.58 -23.01
N SER A 113 -10.45 -6.27 -23.66
CA SER A 113 -9.16 -6.94 -23.44
C SER A 113 -8.18 -6.00 -22.72
N TRP A 114 -7.26 -6.59 -21.96
CA TRP A 114 -6.24 -5.80 -21.28
C TRP A 114 -5.23 -5.26 -22.29
N THR A 115 -5.10 -3.95 -22.35
CA THR A 115 -3.97 -3.28 -22.98
C THR A 115 -2.67 -3.61 -22.24
N PHE A 116 -1.52 -3.39 -22.88
CA PHE A 116 -0.23 -3.51 -22.21
C PHE A 116 -0.16 -2.67 -20.93
N SER A 117 -0.71 -1.45 -20.95
CA SER A 117 -0.79 -0.56 -19.77
C SER A 117 -1.61 -1.19 -18.65
N THR A 118 -2.82 -1.67 -18.95
CA THR A 118 -3.69 -2.33 -17.96
C THR A 118 -3.04 -3.58 -17.38
N TRP A 119 -2.31 -4.35 -18.19
CA TRP A 119 -1.56 -5.51 -17.73
C TRP A 119 -0.44 -5.12 -16.75
N VAL A 120 0.41 -4.16 -17.12
CA VAL A 120 1.50 -3.69 -16.24
C VAL A 120 0.94 -3.12 -14.94
N HIS A 121 -0.13 -2.33 -15.01
CA HIS A 121 -0.82 -1.78 -13.86
C HIS A 121 -1.32 -2.89 -12.92
N ASN A 122 -2.08 -3.85 -13.43
CA ASN A 122 -2.71 -4.88 -12.61
C ASN A 122 -1.69 -5.82 -11.96
N ILE A 123 -0.67 -6.25 -12.72
CA ILE A 123 0.40 -7.10 -12.19
C ILE A 123 1.26 -6.30 -11.19
N GLY A 124 1.62 -5.07 -11.52
CA GLY A 124 2.36 -4.16 -10.65
C GLY A 124 1.65 -3.95 -9.31
N SER A 125 0.37 -3.60 -9.36
CA SER A 125 -0.46 -3.36 -8.17
C SER A 125 -0.64 -4.63 -7.34
N GLY A 126 -0.86 -5.78 -8.00
CA GLY A 126 -0.94 -7.07 -7.29
C GLY A 126 0.34 -7.40 -6.52
N LEU A 127 1.51 -7.21 -7.15
CA LEU A 127 2.81 -7.42 -6.50
C LEU A 127 3.09 -6.38 -5.41
N GLY A 128 2.72 -5.12 -5.65
CA GLY A 128 2.87 -4.04 -4.68
C GLY A 128 2.04 -4.27 -3.43
N TYR A 129 0.76 -4.63 -3.60
CA TYR A 129 -0.13 -5.00 -2.53
C TYR A 129 0.35 -6.25 -1.76
N ALA A 130 0.98 -7.23 -2.42
CA ALA A 130 1.61 -8.35 -1.73
C ALA A 130 2.77 -7.90 -0.83
N GLY A 131 3.63 -7.00 -1.32
CA GLY A 131 4.70 -6.38 -0.53
C GLY A 131 4.15 -5.66 0.71
N PHE A 132 3.05 -4.94 0.54
CA PHE A 132 2.34 -4.25 1.61
C PHE A 132 1.83 -5.21 2.70
N LEU A 133 1.25 -6.35 2.28
CA LEU A 133 0.66 -7.34 3.17
C LEU A 133 1.70 -8.12 4.00
N ILE A 134 2.87 -8.43 3.42
CA ILE A 134 3.93 -9.19 4.11
C ILE A 134 4.84 -8.33 4.99
N PHE A 135 4.79 -7.01 4.86
CA PHE A 135 5.59 -6.09 5.67
C PHE A 135 5.49 -6.35 7.20
N PRO A 136 4.29 -6.44 7.82
CA PRO A 136 4.19 -6.74 9.25
C PRO A 136 4.74 -8.11 9.65
N LEU A 137 4.73 -9.12 8.77
CA LEU A 137 5.36 -10.42 9.04
C LEU A 137 6.86 -10.28 9.29
N PHE A 138 7.56 -9.49 8.47
CA PHE A 138 8.99 -9.26 8.66
C PHE A 138 9.28 -8.48 9.95
N LEU A 139 8.38 -7.58 10.37
CA LEU A 139 8.50 -6.90 11.67
C LEU A 139 8.27 -7.84 12.85
N VAL A 140 7.31 -8.77 12.76
CA VAL A 140 7.12 -9.82 13.78
C VAL A 140 8.43 -10.60 13.95
N ILE A 141 9.04 -11.06 12.87
CA ILE A 141 10.29 -11.83 12.90
C ILE A 141 11.44 -10.98 13.47
N LEU A 142 11.54 -9.72 13.06
CA LEU A 142 12.54 -8.79 13.56
C LEU A 142 12.48 -8.62 15.08
N TYR A 143 11.30 -8.31 15.62
CA TYR A 143 11.15 -8.04 17.05
C TYR A 143 11.25 -9.30 17.92
N ARG A 144 10.89 -10.48 17.39
CA ARG A 144 11.21 -11.75 18.05
C ARG A 144 12.72 -11.94 18.17
N LYS A 145 13.46 -11.64 17.10
CA LYS A 145 14.92 -11.77 17.07
C LYS A 145 15.63 -10.82 18.04
N THR A 146 15.06 -9.65 18.31
CA THR A 146 15.61 -8.70 19.30
C THR A 146 15.08 -8.92 20.71
N GLY A 147 14.24 -9.94 20.95
CA GLY A 147 13.64 -10.22 22.25
C GLY A 147 12.51 -9.26 22.67
N ASP A 148 12.07 -8.35 21.78
CA ASP A 148 11.00 -7.38 22.06
C ASP A 148 9.62 -8.02 21.82
N LYS A 149 9.17 -8.83 22.80
CA LYS A 149 7.92 -9.58 22.72
C LYS A 149 6.70 -8.67 22.56
N THR A 150 6.69 -7.51 23.23
CA THR A 150 5.58 -6.55 23.16
C THR A 150 5.37 -6.06 21.74
N ARG A 151 6.43 -5.55 21.09
CA ARG A 151 6.32 -5.11 19.70
C ARG A 151 6.01 -6.26 18.75
N SER A 152 6.62 -7.42 18.95
CA SER A 152 6.32 -8.59 18.15
C SER A 152 4.83 -8.94 18.17
N ASN A 153 4.20 -8.92 19.35
CA ASN A 153 2.77 -9.21 19.49
C ASN A 153 1.89 -8.14 18.84
N ILE A 154 2.26 -6.85 18.95
CA ILE A 154 1.55 -5.76 18.26
C ILE A 154 1.56 -6.01 16.74
N TYR A 155 2.72 -6.27 16.15
CA TYR A 155 2.81 -6.54 14.71
C TYR A 155 2.14 -7.85 14.30
N LEU A 156 2.05 -8.85 15.19
CA LEU A 156 1.31 -10.08 14.93
C LEU A 156 -0.19 -9.82 14.85
N VAL A 157 -0.74 -9.03 15.78
CA VAL A 157 -2.14 -8.61 15.73
C VAL A 157 -2.42 -7.82 14.45
N LEU A 158 -1.57 -6.86 14.12
CA LEU A 158 -1.69 -6.09 12.88
C LEU A 158 -1.63 -6.98 11.63
N LEU A 159 -0.70 -7.95 11.59
CA LEU A 159 -0.62 -8.94 10.50
C LEU A 159 -1.92 -9.75 10.37
N ILE A 160 -2.46 -10.25 11.47
CA ILE A 160 -3.69 -11.06 11.44
C ILE A 160 -4.86 -10.22 10.90
N VAL A 161 -5.05 -9.00 11.41
CA VAL A 161 -6.13 -8.12 10.96
C VAL A 161 -5.95 -7.77 9.48
N SER A 162 -4.73 -7.43 9.05
CA SER A 162 -4.37 -7.21 7.64
C SER A 162 -4.71 -8.40 6.74
N LEU A 163 -4.36 -9.62 7.15
CA LEU A 163 -4.65 -10.83 6.39
C LEU A 163 -6.15 -11.12 6.31
N LEU A 164 -6.89 -10.93 7.40
CA LEU A 164 -8.34 -11.11 7.43
C LEU A 164 -9.04 -10.11 6.52
N SER A 165 -8.69 -8.82 6.60
CA SER A 165 -9.27 -7.79 5.73
C SER A 165 -8.89 -8.00 4.25
N ALA A 166 -7.65 -8.42 3.99
CA ALA A 166 -7.20 -8.76 2.64
C ALA A 166 -7.93 -9.99 2.09
N GLY A 167 -8.22 -10.98 2.94
CA GLY A 167 -9.03 -12.15 2.59
C GLY A 167 -10.44 -11.75 2.17
N VAL A 168 -11.11 -10.90 2.97
CA VAL A 168 -12.45 -10.36 2.62
C VAL A 168 -12.40 -9.59 1.29
N TYR A 169 -11.39 -8.75 1.09
CA TYR A 169 -11.21 -8.04 -0.16
C TYR A 169 -10.95 -8.97 -1.35
N GLY A 170 -10.15 -10.02 -1.15
CA GLY A 170 -9.91 -11.07 -2.15
C GLY A 170 -11.20 -11.80 -2.53
N LEU A 171 -12.04 -12.13 -1.54
CA LEU A 171 -13.35 -12.73 -1.77
C LEU A 171 -14.28 -11.79 -2.56
N ALA A 172 -14.28 -10.48 -2.27
CA ALA A 172 -15.07 -9.49 -3.01
C ALA A 172 -14.67 -9.37 -4.50
N ARG A 173 -13.47 -9.86 -4.88
CA ARG A 173 -13.03 -9.92 -6.29
C ARG A 173 -13.50 -11.19 -7.02
N ILE A 174 -14.06 -12.18 -6.33
CA ILE A 174 -14.46 -13.47 -6.92
C ILE A 174 -15.92 -13.38 -7.39
N PRO A 175 -16.21 -13.48 -8.70
CA PRO A 175 -17.57 -13.36 -9.23
C PRO A 175 -18.59 -14.36 -8.67
N ALA A 176 -18.14 -15.50 -8.16
CA ALA A 176 -19.02 -16.53 -7.62
C ALA A 176 -19.61 -16.17 -6.23
N VAL A 177 -19.05 -15.18 -5.53
CA VAL A 177 -19.43 -14.82 -4.15
C VAL A 177 -19.57 -13.32 -3.92
N ASN A 178 -19.27 -12.49 -4.92
CA ASN A 178 -19.30 -11.04 -4.78
C ASN A 178 -20.72 -10.45 -4.73
N ASP A 179 -21.77 -11.24 -4.97
CA ASP A 179 -23.16 -10.83 -4.76
C ASP A 179 -23.60 -10.89 -3.28
N LEU A 180 -22.78 -11.48 -2.40
CA LEU A 180 -23.08 -11.53 -0.97
C LEU A 180 -23.02 -10.13 -0.33
N PRO A 181 -23.86 -9.84 0.67
CA PRO A 181 -23.84 -8.56 1.36
C PRO A 181 -22.43 -8.22 1.86
N VAL A 182 -22.01 -6.96 1.67
CA VAL A 182 -20.66 -6.43 1.95
C VAL A 182 -19.64 -6.76 0.86
N LEU A 183 -19.64 -7.97 0.29
CA LEU A 183 -18.73 -8.33 -0.81
C LEU A 183 -19.11 -7.64 -2.13
N ASP A 184 -20.39 -7.28 -2.29
CA ASP A 184 -20.91 -6.43 -3.36
C ASP A 184 -20.32 -5.01 -3.35
N LYS A 185 -19.77 -4.60 -2.20
CA LYS A 185 -19.08 -3.32 -1.98
C LYS A 185 -17.57 -3.49 -2.03
N ILE A 186 -17.07 -3.99 -3.16
CA ILE A 186 -15.64 -4.23 -3.39
C ILE A 186 -14.75 -3.00 -3.08
N GLY A 187 -15.23 -1.79 -3.38
CA GLY A 187 -14.51 -0.55 -3.10
C GLY A 187 -14.37 -0.27 -1.60
N PHE A 188 -15.39 -0.61 -0.81
CA PHE A 188 -15.35 -0.56 0.64
C PHE A 188 -14.40 -1.61 1.22
N CYS A 189 -14.51 -2.87 0.79
CA CYS A 189 -13.62 -3.95 1.21
C CYS A 189 -12.15 -3.61 0.92
N GLN A 190 -11.86 -3.02 -0.25
CA GLN A 190 -10.52 -2.55 -0.59
C GLN A 190 -10.01 -1.51 0.41
N ARG A 191 -10.78 -0.46 0.67
CA ARG A 191 -10.35 0.64 1.56
C ARG A 191 -10.12 0.19 2.99
N ILE A 192 -10.98 -0.71 3.51
CA ILE A 192 -10.78 -1.33 4.82
C ILE A 192 -9.47 -2.12 4.85
N SER A 193 -9.20 -2.91 3.79
CA SER A 193 -7.97 -3.67 3.72
C SER A 193 -6.72 -2.79 3.66
N PHE A 194 -6.74 -1.75 2.83
CA PHE A 194 -5.65 -0.78 2.74
C PHE A 194 -5.43 -0.07 4.08
N PHE A 195 -6.50 0.37 4.76
CA PHE A 195 -6.41 0.99 6.08
C PHE A 195 -5.62 0.12 7.06
N PHE A 196 -5.98 -1.16 7.20
CA PHE A 196 -5.29 -2.06 8.12
C PHE A 196 -3.85 -2.37 7.69
N ASN A 197 -3.58 -2.43 6.39
CA ASN A 197 -2.21 -2.61 5.88
C ASN A 197 -1.33 -1.37 6.09
N TYR A 198 -1.89 -0.16 6.14
CA TYR A 198 -1.12 1.06 6.44
C TYR A 198 -0.69 1.13 7.92
N LEU A 199 -1.53 0.65 8.85
CA LEU A 199 -1.24 0.72 10.28
C LEU A 199 0.15 0.17 10.68
N PRO A 200 0.61 -1.02 10.27
CA PRO A 200 1.95 -1.49 10.62
C PRO A 200 3.06 -0.59 10.06
N ILE A 201 2.88 0.04 8.91
CA ILE A 201 3.84 1.00 8.37
C ILE A 201 3.86 2.27 9.22
N VAL A 202 2.69 2.80 9.59
CA VAL A 202 2.57 4.01 10.42
C VAL A 202 3.19 3.80 11.79
N VAL A 203 2.83 2.69 12.45
CA VAL A 203 3.38 2.33 13.77
C VAL A 203 4.89 2.20 13.68
N PHE A 204 5.41 1.53 12.64
CA PHE A 204 6.85 1.41 12.43
C PHE A 204 7.54 2.75 12.21
N GLY A 205 6.99 3.61 11.34
CA GLY A 205 7.53 4.94 11.07
C GLY A 205 7.56 5.82 12.31
N ILE A 206 6.48 5.87 13.09
CA ILE A 206 6.39 6.65 14.33
C ILE A 206 7.39 6.12 15.38
N ASP A 207 7.49 4.81 15.56
CA ASP A 207 8.42 4.20 16.51
C ASP A 207 9.87 4.58 16.20
N ARG A 208 10.23 4.63 14.91
CA ARG A 208 11.58 5.00 14.46
C ARG A 208 11.86 6.49 14.55
N ILE A 209 10.85 7.35 14.39
CA ILE A 209 11.00 8.80 14.62
C ILE A 209 11.18 9.11 16.10
N ARG A 210 10.43 8.43 16.98
CA ARG A 210 10.49 8.65 18.44
C ARG A 210 11.77 8.09 19.09
N LYS A 211 12.39 7.08 18.47
CA LYS A 211 13.64 6.44 18.94
C LYS A 211 14.67 6.45 17.78
N PRO A 212 15.21 7.63 17.43
CA PRO A 212 16.11 7.79 16.28
C PRO A 212 17.43 7.02 16.43
#